data_AF-A0A4W3H847-F1
#
_entry.id   AF-A0A4W3H847-F1
#
_cell.length_a   1.000
_cell.length_b   1.000
_cell.length_c   1.000
_cell.angle_alpha   90.00
_cell.angle_beta   90.00
_cell.angle_gamma   90.00
#
_symmetry.space_group_name_H-M   'P 1'
#
loop_
_entity.id
_entity.type
_entity.pdbx_description
1 polymer ?
#
loop_
_entity_poly.entity_id
_entity_poly.type
_entity_poly.pdbx_seq_one_letter_code
_entity_poly.pdbx_strand_id
1 'polypeptide(L)'
;MGDWGMDASPDAKYFACRHMSRYPSPSSSCSSLTLHCSPVLSKAKLFHPLDFCCSDNIEDCLSLLNKEQVFAREREITELRDKERAKQNNFVQLTEKLESSRDEVTRLQGVMMSRAAQHALELRRKEQELNRLKERLMEKVERKIALDLLNPVGRLDGKRALWRTGRTKSRREEEMFRALSGQYEAQMKELAAETLHLRNVLERIGADVDNLLSPEKLPPHSPYPPPVSESLQWAGGGGNPPSGN
;
A
#
# COMPACT_ATOMS: atom_id res chain seq x y z
N MET A 1 25.93 -29.71 23.96
CA MET A 1 25.17 -28.73 23.14
C MET A 1 24.10 -28.13 24.03
N GLY A 2 24.13 -26.89 24.46
CA GLY A 2 25.10 -25.81 24.32
C GLY A 2 25.02 -24.97 25.61
N ASP A 3 26.18 -24.50 26.01
CA ASP A 3 26.46 -23.60 27.12
C ASP A 3 25.91 -22.21 26.76
N TRP A 4 25.01 -21.64 27.58
CA TRP A 4 24.56 -20.25 27.42
C TRP A 4 25.27 -19.41 28.46
N GLY A 5 26.52 -19.06 28.15
CA GLY A 5 27.24 -18.02 28.86
C GLY A 5 26.51 -16.68 28.73
N MET A 6 25.98 -16.19 29.84
CA MET A 6 25.58 -14.79 29.96
C MET A 6 26.82 -13.96 30.33
N ASP A 7 27.51 -13.48 29.31
CA ASP A 7 28.37 -12.31 29.44
C ASP A 7 27.47 -11.05 29.42
N ALA A 8 27.26 -10.44 30.58
CA ALA A 8 26.69 -9.11 30.69
C ALA A 8 27.64 -8.21 31.50
N SER A 9 28.27 -7.33 30.74
CA SER A 9 29.15 -6.21 31.07
C SER A 9 28.80 -5.41 32.35
N PRO A 10 29.80 -4.89 33.09
CA PRO A 10 29.60 -4.09 34.28
C PRO A 10 29.43 -2.61 33.90
N ASP A 11 28.18 -2.17 33.71
CA ASP A 11 27.87 -0.73 33.67
C ASP A 11 26.60 -0.47 34.50
N ALA A 12 26.72 -0.74 35.79
CA ALA A 12 25.73 -0.43 36.80
C ALA A 12 25.70 1.09 37.03
N LYS A 13 25.03 1.81 36.13
CA LYS A 13 24.69 3.21 36.32
C LYS A 13 23.53 3.28 37.31
N TYR A 14 23.89 3.69 38.53
CA TYR A 14 23.04 4.11 39.63
C TYR A 14 21.77 4.82 39.12
N PHE A 15 20.65 4.10 39.11
CA PHE A 15 19.33 4.73 39.09
C PHE A 15 19.02 5.20 40.51
N ALA A 16 19.30 6.48 40.77
CA ALA A 16 18.83 7.17 41.95
C ALA A 16 17.30 7.26 41.88
N CYS A 17 16.59 6.33 42.52
CA CYS A 17 15.19 6.49 42.84
C CYS A 17 15.03 7.72 43.76
N ARG A 18 14.69 8.87 43.16
CA ARG A 18 14.12 10.00 43.91
C ARG A 18 12.80 9.51 44.51
N HIS A 19 12.86 9.12 45.77
CA HIS A 19 11.68 8.92 46.59
C HIS A 19 10.99 10.30 46.72
N MET A 20 9.95 10.54 45.94
CA MET A 20 9.04 11.65 46.19
C MET A 20 8.23 11.31 47.43
N SER A 21 8.75 11.77 48.56
CA SER A 21 8.06 11.84 49.83
C SER A 21 6.80 12.71 49.68
N ARG A 22 5.64 12.07 49.61
CA ARG A 22 4.35 12.72 49.88
C ARG A 22 4.04 12.52 51.36
N TYR A 23 4.59 13.38 52.21
CA TYR A 23 3.97 13.63 53.51
C TYR A 23 2.90 14.70 53.31
N PRO A 24 1.62 14.45 53.64
CA PRO A 24 0.76 15.52 54.11
C PRO A 24 1.16 15.81 55.55
N SER A 25 1.70 17.01 55.79
CA SER A 25 1.73 17.60 57.13
C SER A 25 0.30 17.75 57.65
N PRO A 26 -0.03 17.25 58.85
CA PRO A 26 -1.12 17.80 59.63
C PRO A 26 -0.50 18.88 60.53
N SER A 27 -0.82 20.12 60.22
CA SER A 27 -0.70 21.28 61.09
C SER A 27 -1.01 20.91 62.55
N SER A 28 -0.05 21.16 63.43
CA SER A 28 -0.23 21.17 64.86
C SER A 28 -1.21 22.30 65.24
N SER A 29 -2.49 21.97 65.38
CA SER A 29 -3.36 22.76 66.23
C SER A 29 -3.18 22.23 67.65
N CYS A 30 -2.21 22.81 68.36
CA CYS A 30 -2.16 22.71 69.80
C CYS A 30 -3.43 23.41 70.34
N SER A 31 -4.48 22.64 70.60
CA SER A 31 -5.62 23.11 71.36
C SER A 31 -5.15 23.36 72.78
N SER A 32 -4.66 24.57 73.04
CA SER A 32 -4.49 25.08 74.38
C SER A 32 -5.86 25.09 75.05
N LEU A 33 -6.14 24.09 75.87
CA LEU A 33 -7.29 24.09 76.77
C LEU A 33 -7.00 25.12 77.86
N THR A 34 -7.37 26.38 77.60
CA THR A 34 -7.51 27.40 78.64
C THR A 34 -8.73 27.03 79.49
N LEU A 35 -8.47 26.37 80.61
CA LEU A 35 -9.45 26.27 81.70
C LEU A 35 -9.64 27.67 82.29
N HIS A 36 -10.75 28.31 81.95
CA HIS A 36 -11.22 29.51 82.62
C HIS A 36 -11.75 29.13 84.00
N CYS A 37 -10.95 29.40 85.04
CA CYS A 37 -11.46 29.48 86.41
C CYS A 37 -11.52 30.96 86.82
N SER A 38 -12.72 31.42 87.17
CA SER A 38 -12.98 32.77 87.70
C SER A 38 -12.16 33.04 88.98
N PRO A 39 -11.67 34.28 89.21
CA PRO A 39 -10.75 34.55 90.29
C PRO A 39 -11.48 35.10 91.51
N VAL A 40 -11.79 34.26 92.49
CA VAL A 40 -11.93 34.73 93.88
C VAL A 40 -11.51 33.59 94.81
N LEU A 41 -10.26 33.60 95.29
CA LEU A 41 -9.98 33.49 96.72
C LEU A 41 -8.50 33.77 96.99
N SER A 42 -8.29 34.55 98.04
CA SER A 42 -7.03 35.11 98.50
C SER A 42 -6.09 34.09 99.15
N LYS A 43 -4.78 34.39 99.01
CA LYS A 43 -3.66 34.04 99.90
C LYS A 43 -3.27 32.56 100.03
N ALA A 44 -2.10 32.27 99.42
CA ALA A 44 -1.01 31.49 99.98
C ALA A 44 -1.40 30.13 100.58
N LYS A 45 -1.68 29.17 99.71
CA LYS A 45 -1.16 27.81 99.85
C LYS A 45 -0.48 27.43 98.55
N LEU A 46 0.80 27.11 98.65
CA LEU A 46 1.54 26.39 97.62
C LEU A 46 0.72 25.13 97.30
N PHE A 47 0.02 25.11 96.16
CA PHE A 47 -0.61 23.90 95.66
C PHE A 47 0.51 22.93 95.26
N HIS A 48 0.80 21.99 96.15
CA HIS A 48 1.71 20.90 95.86
C HIS A 48 0.96 19.90 94.97
N PRO A 49 1.56 19.35 93.90
CA PRO A 49 0.93 18.35 93.03
C PRO A 49 0.46 17.06 93.73
N LEU A 50 0.75 16.91 95.03
CA LEU A 50 0.33 15.77 95.87
C LEU A 50 -1.02 15.97 96.59
N ASP A 51 -1.61 17.18 96.57
CA ASP A 51 -2.85 17.47 97.31
C ASP A 51 -4.14 16.93 96.64
N PHE A 52 -4.03 16.20 95.52
CA PHE A 52 -5.20 15.60 94.86
C PHE A 52 -5.68 14.29 95.52
N CYS A 53 -4.82 13.66 96.31
CA CYS A 53 -5.10 12.37 96.96
C CYS A 53 -4.99 12.50 98.49
N CYS A 54 -6.04 12.96 99.16
CA CYS A 54 -6.18 12.80 100.60
C CYS A 54 -6.58 11.36 100.91
N SER A 55 -6.27 10.82 102.09
CA SER A 55 -6.60 9.43 102.46
C SER A 55 -8.06 9.02 102.21
N ASP A 56 -8.99 9.98 102.16
CA ASP A 56 -10.42 9.76 101.97
C ASP A 56 -10.88 9.64 100.50
N ASN A 57 -10.03 9.92 99.49
CA ASN A 57 -10.41 9.87 98.06
C ASN A 57 -9.42 9.08 97.16
N ILE A 58 -8.46 8.37 97.76
CA ILE A 58 -7.43 7.62 97.02
C ILE A 58 -8.07 6.57 96.09
N GLU A 59 -9.11 5.88 96.55
CA GLU A 59 -9.80 4.86 95.77
C GLU A 59 -10.47 5.43 94.51
N ASP A 60 -11.09 6.61 94.62
CA ASP A 60 -11.70 7.31 93.50
C ASP A 60 -10.66 7.79 92.49
N CYS A 61 -9.50 8.29 92.97
CA CYS A 61 -8.40 8.71 92.10
C CYS A 61 -7.79 7.51 91.34
N LEU A 62 -7.59 6.37 92.03
CA LEU A 62 -7.11 5.13 91.40
C LEU A 62 -8.14 4.58 90.39
N SER A 63 -9.43 4.66 90.72
CA SER A 63 -10.54 4.28 89.84
C SER A 63 -10.57 5.12 88.56
N LEU A 64 -10.41 6.44 88.68
CA LEU A 64 -10.38 7.35 87.53
C LEU A 64 -9.18 7.07 86.63
N LEU A 65 -7.99 6.91 87.20
CA LEU A 65 -6.77 6.60 86.43
C LEU A 65 -6.90 5.25 85.69
N ASN A 66 -7.45 4.23 86.35
CA ASN A 66 -7.68 2.93 85.73
C ASN A 66 -8.68 3.04 84.57
N LYS A 67 -9.80 3.77 84.77
CA LYS A 67 -10.78 4.04 83.71
C LYS A 67 -10.14 4.75 82.51
N GLU A 68 -9.34 5.78 82.73
CA GLU A 68 -8.62 6.49 81.66
C GLU A 68 -7.67 5.56 80.91
N GLN A 69 -6.92 4.70 81.62
CA GLN A 69 -6.06 3.70 80.99
C GLN A 69 -6.86 2.69 80.16
N VAL A 70 -7.99 2.20 80.67
CA VAL A 70 -8.88 1.29 79.92
C VAL A 70 -9.39 1.97 78.66
N PHE A 71 -9.90 3.19 78.73
CA PHE A 71 -10.37 3.93 77.55
C PHE A 71 -9.25 4.17 76.53
N ALA A 72 -8.04 4.50 76.98
CA ALA A 72 -6.89 4.65 76.09
C ALA A 72 -6.56 3.34 75.35
N ARG A 73 -6.59 2.21 76.06
CA ARG A 73 -6.35 0.88 75.48
C ARG A 73 -7.47 0.44 74.54
N GLU A 74 -8.72 0.69 74.88
CA GLU A 74 -9.87 0.40 74.01
C GLU A 74 -9.76 1.17 72.69
N ARG A 75 -9.41 2.46 72.75
CA ARG A 75 -9.16 3.27 71.56
C ARG A 75 -8.02 2.71 70.73
N GLU A 76 -6.89 2.38 71.35
CA GLU A 76 -5.74 1.76 70.68
C GLU A 76 -6.13 0.44 69.97
N ILE A 77 -6.92 -0.41 70.63
CA ILE A 77 -7.45 -1.66 70.05
C ILE A 77 -8.31 -1.37 68.82
N THR A 78 -9.21 -0.38 68.87
CA THR A 78 -10.04 -0.03 67.71
C THR A 78 -9.21 0.47 66.53
N GLU A 79 -8.21 1.34 66.78
CA GLU A 79 -7.33 1.84 65.74
C GLU A 79 -6.47 0.74 65.11
N LEU A 80 -5.99 -0.20 65.92
CA LEU A 80 -5.24 -1.37 65.43
C LEU A 80 -6.13 -2.29 64.58
N ARG A 81 -7.37 -2.55 65.03
CA ARG A 81 -8.34 -3.35 64.25
C ARG A 81 -8.68 -2.69 62.92
N ASP A 82 -8.81 -1.37 62.87
CA ASP A 82 -9.08 -0.65 61.62
C ASP A 82 -7.91 -0.75 60.65
N LYS A 83 -6.68 -0.61 61.15
CA LYS A 83 -5.45 -0.81 60.37
C LYS A 83 -5.33 -2.24 59.85
N GLU A 84 -5.66 -3.24 60.68
CA GLU A 84 -5.69 -4.65 60.27
C GLU A 84 -6.72 -4.90 59.17
N ARG A 85 -7.96 -4.41 59.33
CA ARG A 85 -9.01 -4.51 58.31
C ARG A 85 -8.60 -3.85 56.99
N ALA A 86 -7.99 -2.66 57.04
CA ALA A 86 -7.50 -1.98 55.85
C ALA A 86 -6.42 -2.80 55.12
N LYS A 87 -5.47 -3.37 55.87
CA LYS A 87 -4.43 -4.26 55.30
C LYS A 87 -5.04 -5.54 54.72
N GLN A 88 -6.02 -6.14 55.39
CA GLN A 88 -6.69 -7.34 54.92
C GLN A 88 -7.44 -7.08 53.61
N ASN A 89 -8.16 -5.97 53.51
CA ASN A 89 -8.83 -5.57 52.28
C ASN A 89 -7.82 -5.33 51.13
N ASN A 90 -6.69 -4.68 51.42
CA ASN A 90 -5.63 -4.49 50.44
C ASN A 90 -5.04 -5.82 49.97
N PHE A 91 -4.83 -6.76 50.90
CA PHE A 91 -4.34 -8.09 50.57
C PHE A 91 -5.30 -8.85 49.64
N VAL A 92 -6.60 -8.81 49.92
CA VAL A 92 -7.62 -9.42 49.06
C VAL A 92 -7.61 -8.78 47.66
N GLN A 93 -7.62 -7.45 47.58
CA GLN A 93 -7.56 -6.75 46.28
C GLN A 93 -6.30 -7.08 45.47
N LEU A 94 -5.15 -7.18 46.13
CA LEU A 94 -3.90 -7.56 45.47
C LEU A 94 -3.93 -9.02 45.00
N THR A 95 -4.53 -9.91 45.78
CA THR A 95 -4.71 -11.31 45.42
C THR A 95 -5.61 -11.45 44.19
N GLU A 96 -6.75 -10.76 44.15
CA GLU A 96 -7.63 -10.74 42.98
C GLU A 96 -6.93 -10.21 41.72
N LYS A 97 -6.14 -9.13 41.84
CA LYS A 97 -5.35 -8.59 40.73
C LYS A 97 -4.30 -9.59 40.24
N LEU A 98 -3.66 -10.31 41.15
CA LEU A 98 -2.68 -11.33 40.82
C LEU A 98 -3.33 -12.50 40.08
N GLU A 99 -4.48 -12.98 40.55
CA GLU A 99 -5.24 -14.05 39.89
C GLU A 99 -5.71 -13.62 38.50
N SER A 100 -6.28 -12.42 38.38
CA SER A 100 -6.68 -11.86 37.08
C SER A 100 -5.51 -11.77 36.11
N SER A 101 -4.33 -11.31 36.56
CA SER A 101 -3.14 -11.26 35.72
C SER A 101 -2.64 -12.66 35.34
N ARG A 102 -2.74 -13.65 36.22
CA ARG A 102 -2.36 -15.04 35.94
C ARG A 102 -3.26 -15.66 34.86
N ASP A 103 -4.56 -15.40 34.95
CA ASP A 103 -5.54 -15.91 33.98
C ASP A 103 -5.34 -15.28 32.61
N GLU A 104 -5.04 -13.97 32.55
CA GLU A 104 -4.71 -13.28 31.30
C GLU A 104 -3.43 -13.81 30.66
N VAL A 105 -2.37 -14.06 31.44
CA VAL A 105 -1.14 -14.70 30.93
C VAL A 105 -1.45 -16.08 30.34
N THR A 106 -2.24 -16.89 31.04
CA THR A 106 -2.63 -18.23 30.58
C THR A 106 -3.44 -18.15 29.28
N ARG A 107 -4.37 -17.18 29.19
CA ARG A 107 -5.16 -16.92 27.99
C ARG A 107 -4.29 -16.52 26.81
N LEU A 108 -3.36 -15.57 27.02
CA LEU A 108 -2.44 -15.10 25.97
C LEU A 108 -1.49 -16.21 25.52
N GLN A 109 -1.00 -17.04 26.43
CA GLN A 109 -0.20 -18.21 26.09
C GLN A 109 -0.98 -19.17 25.19
N GLY A 110 -2.27 -19.40 25.48
CA GLY A 110 -3.16 -20.18 24.62
C GLY A 110 -3.30 -19.59 23.21
N VAL A 111 -3.49 -18.27 23.10
CA VAL A 111 -3.55 -17.57 21.80
C VAL A 111 -2.22 -17.70 21.05
N MET A 112 -1.08 -17.53 21.73
CA MET A 112 0.24 -17.69 21.12
C MET A 112 0.47 -19.09 20.57
N MET A 113 0.13 -20.14 21.35
CA MET A 113 0.25 -21.53 20.92
C MET A 113 -0.63 -21.82 19.71
N SER A 114 -1.88 -21.36 19.72
CA SER A 114 -2.80 -21.49 18.59
C SER A 114 -2.26 -20.80 17.32
N ARG A 115 -1.77 -19.57 17.45
CA ARG A 115 -1.15 -18.84 16.33
C ARG A 115 0.08 -19.54 15.78
N ALA A 116 0.97 -20.03 16.65
CA ALA A 116 2.15 -20.78 16.23
C ALA A 116 1.76 -22.04 15.43
N ALA A 117 0.75 -22.79 15.90
CA ALA A 117 0.24 -23.96 15.18
C ALA A 117 -0.38 -23.58 13.83
N GLN A 118 -1.15 -22.49 13.76
CA GLN A 118 -1.72 -21.99 12.51
C GLN A 118 -0.62 -21.62 11.50
N HIS A 119 0.38 -20.84 11.91
CA HIS A 119 1.50 -20.47 11.05
C HIS A 119 2.30 -21.68 10.57
N ALA A 120 2.52 -22.67 11.43
CA ALA A 120 3.19 -23.91 11.03
C ALA A 120 2.39 -24.68 9.95
N LEU A 121 1.06 -24.73 10.06
CA LEU A 121 0.20 -25.35 9.05
C LEU A 121 0.20 -24.57 7.72
N GLU A 122 0.12 -23.25 7.79
CA GLU A 122 0.19 -22.37 6.61
C GLU A 122 1.54 -22.50 5.89
N LEU A 123 2.64 -22.53 6.65
CA LEU A 123 3.98 -22.72 6.11
C LEU A 123 4.09 -24.06 5.36
N ARG A 124 3.62 -25.16 5.97
CA ARG A 124 3.60 -26.48 5.31
C ARG A 124 2.77 -26.48 4.03
N ARG A 125 1.61 -25.82 4.01
CA ARG A 125 0.79 -25.68 2.80
C ARG A 125 1.53 -24.93 1.70
N LYS A 126 2.23 -23.85 2.06
CA LYS A 126 3.02 -23.05 1.12
C LYS A 126 4.24 -23.79 0.60
N GLU A 127 4.95 -24.53 1.45
CA GLU A 127 6.04 -25.40 1.03
C GLU A 127 5.58 -26.47 0.03
N GLN A 128 4.43 -27.10 0.28
CA GLN A 128 3.85 -28.07 -0.65
C GLN A 128 3.46 -27.43 -2.00
N GLU A 129 2.88 -26.23 -1.99
CA GLU A 129 2.55 -25.48 -3.21
C GLU A 129 3.81 -25.11 -4.00
N LEU A 130 4.85 -24.61 -3.32
CA LEU A 130 6.14 -24.31 -3.93
C LEU A 130 6.79 -25.54 -4.53
N ASN A 131 6.76 -26.69 -3.83
CA ASN A 131 7.29 -27.94 -4.36
C ASN A 131 6.55 -28.39 -5.62
N ARG A 132 5.21 -28.35 -5.62
CA ARG A 132 4.40 -28.66 -6.82
C ARG A 132 4.74 -27.75 -8.01
N LEU A 133 4.92 -26.46 -7.77
CA LEU A 133 5.30 -25.51 -8.82
C LEU A 133 6.73 -25.75 -9.31
N LYS A 134 7.65 -26.06 -8.41
CA LYS A 134 9.04 -26.40 -8.73
C LYS A 134 9.10 -27.65 -9.60
N GLU A 135 8.37 -28.70 -9.27
CA GLU A 135 8.27 -29.93 -10.07
C GLU A 135 7.74 -29.64 -11.49
N ARG A 136 6.66 -28.86 -11.61
CA ARG A 136 6.12 -28.45 -12.92
C ARG A 136 7.11 -27.61 -13.73
N LEU A 137 7.89 -26.76 -13.07
CA LEU A 137 8.92 -25.96 -13.73
C LEU A 137 10.07 -26.85 -14.23
N MET A 138 10.54 -27.76 -13.38
CA MET A 138 11.56 -28.75 -13.74
C MET A 138 11.13 -29.57 -14.95
N GLU A 139 9.90 -30.08 -14.95
CA GLU A 139 9.36 -30.85 -16.06
C GLU A 139 9.30 -30.02 -17.37
N LYS A 140 9.01 -28.71 -17.30
CA LYS A 140 9.07 -27.82 -18.48
C LYS A 140 10.51 -27.58 -18.94
N VAL A 141 11.46 -27.43 -18.02
CA VAL A 141 12.88 -27.28 -18.34
C VAL A 141 13.42 -28.54 -18.99
N GLU A 142 13.12 -29.71 -18.44
CA GLU A 142 13.51 -31.02 -18.99
C GLU A 142 12.90 -31.24 -20.38
N ARG A 143 11.60 -30.97 -20.56
CA ARG A 143 10.96 -31.01 -21.90
C ARG A 143 11.65 -30.08 -22.89
N LYS A 144 12.02 -28.86 -22.47
CA LYS A 144 12.72 -27.90 -23.32
C LYS A 144 14.10 -28.44 -23.71
N ILE A 145 14.87 -28.97 -22.76
CA ILE A 145 16.18 -29.58 -23.02
C ILE A 145 16.04 -30.76 -23.97
N ALA A 146 15.05 -31.63 -23.76
CA ALA A 146 14.78 -32.78 -24.63
C ALA A 146 14.42 -32.33 -26.06
N LEU A 147 13.59 -31.29 -26.21
CA LEU A 147 13.28 -30.70 -27.51
C LEU A 147 14.51 -30.07 -28.18
N ASP A 148 15.34 -29.35 -27.42
CA ASP A 148 16.57 -28.73 -27.93
C ASP A 148 17.62 -29.80 -28.34
N LEU A 149 17.70 -30.93 -27.63
CA LEU A 149 18.55 -32.08 -27.99
C LEU A 149 18.03 -32.86 -29.20
N LEU A 150 16.72 -33.13 -29.26
CA LEU A 150 16.08 -33.86 -30.37
C LEU A 150 16.02 -33.02 -31.65
N ASN A 151 16.05 -31.70 -31.52
CA ASN A 151 16.11 -30.77 -32.64
C ASN A 151 17.48 -30.09 -32.72
N PRO A 152 18.56 -30.80 -33.10
CA PRO A 152 19.86 -30.18 -33.38
C PRO A 152 19.83 -29.28 -34.62
N VAL A 153 18.66 -29.02 -35.21
CA VAL A 153 18.43 -28.13 -36.36
C VAL A 153 18.52 -26.65 -35.95
N GLY A 154 19.56 -26.30 -35.22
CA GLY A 154 20.18 -25.00 -35.41
C GLY A 154 20.89 -25.08 -36.76
N ARG A 155 20.32 -24.49 -37.81
CA ARG A 155 21.05 -24.25 -39.06
C ARG A 155 22.40 -23.61 -38.71
N LEU A 156 23.46 -23.87 -39.47
CA LEU A 156 24.79 -23.25 -39.27
C LEU A 156 24.75 -21.70 -39.20
N ASP A 157 23.68 -21.07 -39.68
CA ASP A 157 23.33 -19.64 -39.60
C ASP A 157 22.74 -19.19 -38.24
N GLY A 158 22.41 -20.10 -37.32
CA GLY A 158 21.84 -19.78 -35.99
C GLY A 158 20.40 -19.23 -36.00
N LYS A 159 19.79 -19.06 -37.18
CA LYS A 159 18.43 -18.51 -37.30
C LYS A 159 17.39 -19.64 -37.23
N ARG A 160 16.52 -19.55 -36.22
CA ARG A 160 15.33 -20.41 -36.08
C ARG A 160 14.35 -20.07 -37.21
N ALA A 161 13.84 -21.07 -37.92
CA ALA A 161 12.79 -20.83 -38.92
C ALA A 161 11.57 -20.20 -38.21
N LEU A 162 11.32 -18.92 -38.45
CA LEU A 162 10.12 -18.26 -37.96
C LEU A 162 8.94 -18.93 -38.67
N TRP A 163 8.13 -19.67 -37.92
CA TRP A 163 6.84 -20.12 -38.42
C TRP A 163 6.10 -18.88 -38.93
N ARG A 164 5.60 -18.95 -40.17
CA ARG A 164 4.90 -17.83 -40.81
C ARG A 164 3.57 -17.60 -40.08
N THR A 165 3.61 -16.82 -39.00
CA THR A 165 2.43 -16.37 -38.28
C THR A 165 1.67 -15.35 -39.13
N GLY A 166 0.37 -15.19 -38.87
CA GLY A 166 -0.51 -14.28 -39.65
C GLY A 166 0.04 -12.85 -39.76
N ARG A 167 0.75 -12.38 -38.73
CA ARG A 167 1.41 -11.06 -38.71
C ARG A 167 2.48 -10.90 -39.80
N THR A 168 3.22 -11.97 -40.10
CA THR A 168 4.27 -11.97 -41.13
C THR A 168 3.69 -12.11 -42.54
N LYS A 169 2.50 -12.72 -42.69
CA LYS A 169 1.78 -12.76 -43.97
C LYS A 169 1.16 -11.40 -44.31
N SER A 170 0.48 -10.77 -43.35
CA SER A 170 -0.15 -9.45 -43.53
C SER A 170 0.87 -8.37 -43.92
N ARG A 171 2.06 -8.34 -43.28
CA ARG A 171 3.13 -7.40 -43.67
C ARG A 171 3.63 -7.61 -45.11
N ARG A 172 3.76 -8.87 -45.54
CA ARG A 172 4.23 -9.20 -46.90
C ARG A 172 3.20 -8.84 -47.97
N GLU A 173 1.93 -9.01 -47.65
CA GLU A 173 0.80 -8.65 -48.50
C GLU A 173 0.68 -7.13 -48.65
N GLU A 174 0.85 -6.37 -47.55
CA GLU A 174 0.93 -4.91 -47.59
C GLU A 174 2.10 -4.40 -48.46
N GLU A 175 3.28 -5.01 -48.34
CA GLU A 175 4.44 -4.70 -49.18
C GLU A 175 4.18 -5.01 -50.67
N MET A 176 3.44 -6.08 -50.98
CA MET A 176 3.02 -6.40 -52.34
C MET A 176 2.05 -5.35 -52.90
N PHE A 177 1.01 -4.98 -52.16
CA PHE A 177 0.05 -3.96 -52.59
C PHE A 177 0.73 -2.62 -52.84
N ARG A 178 1.65 -2.21 -51.96
CA ARG A 178 2.41 -0.98 -52.13
C ARG A 178 3.25 -0.99 -53.42
N ALA A 179 3.89 -2.11 -53.73
CA ALA A 179 4.68 -2.25 -54.96
C ALA A 179 3.80 -2.17 -56.21
N LEU A 180 2.64 -2.83 -56.20
CA LEU A 180 1.69 -2.80 -57.30
C LEU A 180 1.13 -1.40 -57.54
N SER A 181 0.73 -0.68 -56.47
CA SER A 181 0.30 0.73 -56.57
C SER A 181 1.39 1.62 -57.15
N GLY A 182 2.65 1.45 -56.73
CA GLY A 182 3.78 2.20 -57.28
C GLY A 182 4.01 1.93 -58.78
N GLN A 183 3.81 0.69 -59.24
CA GLN A 183 3.89 0.36 -60.67
C GLN A 183 2.78 1.02 -61.48
N TYR A 184 1.54 1.01 -60.98
CA TYR A 184 0.43 1.69 -61.65
C TYR A 184 0.63 3.21 -61.70
N GLU A 185 1.10 3.83 -60.62
CA GLU A 185 1.44 5.26 -60.61
C GLU A 185 2.53 5.61 -61.63
N ALA A 186 3.56 4.76 -61.76
CA ALA A 186 4.62 4.95 -62.74
C ALA A 186 4.09 4.87 -64.18
N GLN A 187 3.30 3.84 -64.49
CA GLN A 187 2.65 3.69 -65.80
C GLN A 187 1.73 4.87 -66.12
N MET A 188 0.99 5.38 -65.13
CA MET A 188 0.13 6.55 -65.34
C MET A 188 0.91 7.82 -65.66
N LYS A 189 2.05 8.02 -65.01
CA LYS A 189 2.94 9.15 -65.32
C LYS A 189 3.54 9.03 -66.73
N GLU A 190 3.94 7.84 -67.12
CA GLU A 190 4.48 7.56 -68.46
C GLU A 190 3.43 7.82 -69.55
N LEU A 191 2.22 7.25 -69.40
CA LEU A 191 1.08 7.49 -70.29
C LEU A 191 0.70 8.97 -70.39
N ALA A 192 0.75 9.71 -69.28
CA ALA A 192 0.50 11.14 -69.29
C ALA A 192 1.58 11.92 -70.07
N ALA A 193 2.86 11.53 -69.94
CA ALA A 193 3.95 12.13 -70.67
C ALA A 193 3.86 11.83 -72.19
N GLU A 194 3.50 10.60 -72.56
CA GLU A 194 3.25 10.22 -73.95
C GLU A 194 2.07 10.99 -74.54
N THR A 195 0.97 11.12 -73.78
CA THR A 195 -0.20 11.90 -74.21
C THR A 195 0.17 13.36 -74.46
N LEU A 196 1.00 13.95 -73.61
CA LEU A 196 1.53 15.30 -73.80
C LEU A 196 2.42 15.38 -75.05
N HIS A 197 3.31 14.40 -75.24
CA HIS A 197 4.16 14.34 -76.44
C HIS A 197 3.34 14.26 -77.72
N LEU A 198 2.32 13.40 -77.76
CA LEU A 198 1.41 13.26 -78.90
C LEU A 198 0.64 14.56 -79.18
N ARG A 199 0.16 15.25 -78.14
CA ARG A 199 -0.48 16.57 -78.29
C ARG A 199 0.48 17.59 -78.92
N ASN A 200 1.71 17.65 -78.45
CA ASN A 200 2.72 18.56 -79.00
C ASN A 200 3.05 18.24 -80.47
N VAL A 201 3.13 16.96 -80.84
CA VAL A 201 3.35 16.53 -82.23
C VAL A 201 2.15 16.93 -83.10
N LEU A 202 0.93 16.72 -82.63
CA LEU A 202 -0.28 17.12 -83.35
C LEU A 202 -0.38 18.64 -83.53
N GLU A 203 -0.06 19.43 -82.50
CA GLU A 203 -0.02 20.90 -82.60
C GLU A 203 1.02 21.36 -83.62
N ARG A 204 2.20 20.71 -83.64
CA ARG A 204 3.24 21.01 -84.63
C ARG A 204 2.81 20.68 -86.05
N ILE A 205 2.22 19.50 -86.27
CA ILE A 205 1.67 19.12 -87.57
C ILE A 205 0.56 20.09 -87.99
N GLY A 206 -0.31 20.49 -87.06
CA GLY A 206 -1.34 21.49 -87.29
C GLY A 206 -0.75 22.82 -87.75
N ALA A 207 0.26 23.33 -87.05
CA ALA A 207 0.96 24.55 -87.43
C ALA A 207 1.66 24.44 -88.80
N ASP A 208 2.27 23.29 -89.10
CA ASP A 208 2.90 23.04 -90.41
C ASP A 208 1.85 23.01 -91.53
N VAL A 209 0.69 22.40 -91.30
CA VAL A 209 -0.44 22.40 -92.25
C VAL A 209 -0.99 23.81 -92.45
N ASP A 210 -1.20 24.58 -91.39
CA ASP A 210 -1.65 25.98 -91.49
C ASP A 210 -0.64 26.86 -92.24
N ASN A 211 0.66 26.64 -92.03
CA ASN A 211 1.73 27.31 -92.77
C ASN A 211 1.75 26.91 -94.26
N LEU A 212 1.47 25.64 -94.59
CA LEU A 212 1.39 25.16 -95.98
C LEU A 212 0.11 25.61 -96.70
N LEU A 213 -0.99 25.79 -95.97
CA LEU A 213 -2.29 26.25 -96.49
C LEU A 213 -2.44 27.77 -96.44
N SER A 214 -1.49 28.50 -95.84
CA SER A 214 -1.45 29.96 -95.84
C SER A 214 -1.28 30.48 -97.27
N PRO A 215 -2.26 31.24 -97.82
CA PRO A 215 -2.26 31.60 -99.23
C PRO A 215 -1.38 32.82 -99.46
N GLU A 216 -0.06 32.64 -99.61
CA GLU A 216 0.81 33.70 -100.13
C GLU A 216 1.84 33.18 -101.15
N LYS A 217 1.37 33.14 -102.41
CA LYS A 217 2.04 33.44 -103.69
C LYS A 217 1.78 32.39 -104.77
N LEU A 218 0.58 32.44 -105.35
CA LEU A 218 0.39 32.17 -106.79
C LEU A 218 -0.64 33.16 -107.37
N PRO A 219 -0.30 33.92 -108.43
CA PRO A 219 -1.31 34.54 -109.28
C PRO A 219 -1.97 33.48 -110.18
N PRO A 220 -3.21 33.74 -110.64
CA PRO A 220 -4.20 32.69 -110.85
C PRO A 220 -4.48 32.42 -112.33
N HIS A 221 -4.77 31.15 -112.65
CA HIS A 221 -5.61 30.79 -113.79
C HIS A 221 -6.19 29.39 -113.50
N SER A 222 -7.41 29.27 -112.98
CA SER A 222 -8.68 29.22 -113.74
C SER A 222 -8.84 27.88 -114.49
N PRO A 223 -10.04 27.39 -114.84
CA PRO A 223 -11.36 27.41 -114.16
C PRO A 223 -12.15 26.08 -114.31
N TYR A 224 -13.18 25.93 -113.48
CA TYR A 224 -14.36 25.04 -113.59
C TYR A 224 -14.43 23.69 -112.83
N PRO A 225 -15.62 23.39 -112.26
CA PRO A 225 -15.98 22.23 -111.42
C PRO A 225 -16.72 21.17 -112.31
N PRO A 226 -17.64 20.29 -111.86
CA PRO A 226 -18.10 19.74 -110.56
C PRO A 226 -18.04 18.17 -110.65
N PRO A 227 -18.95 17.29 -110.14
CA PRO A 227 -20.01 17.37 -109.13
C PRO A 227 -20.10 16.21 -108.10
N VAL A 228 -20.83 16.52 -107.02
CA VAL A 228 -21.79 15.76 -106.19
C VAL A 228 -21.97 14.23 -106.36
N SER A 229 -21.90 13.49 -105.25
CA SER A 229 -22.86 12.43 -104.84
C SER A 229 -22.66 12.16 -103.34
N GLU A 230 -23.51 12.71 -102.47
CA GLU A 230 -24.76 12.10 -102.01
C GLU A 230 -24.55 11.25 -100.75
N SER A 231 -25.11 11.79 -99.67
CA SER A 231 -25.13 11.32 -98.31
C SER A 231 -25.80 9.95 -98.18
N LEU A 232 -25.31 9.10 -97.26
CA LEU A 232 -26.24 8.39 -96.37
C LEU A 232 -25.59 8.06 -95.03
N GLN A 233 -26.11 8.73 -94.02
CA GLN A 233 -25.87 8.52 -92.60
C GLN A 233 -26.46 7.18 -92.17
N TRP A 234 -25.77 6.47 -91.28
CA TRP A 234 -26.39 5.48 -90.40
C TRP A 234 -26.16 5.87 -88.95
N ALA A 235 -27.23 5.68 -88.20
CA ALA A 235 -27.52 6.23 -86.90
C ALA A 235 -27.01 5.37 -85.74
N GLY A 236 -27.10 5.95 -84.54
CA GLY A 236 -27.22 5.25 -83.26
C GLY A 236 -25.89 5.10 -82.53
N GLY A 237 -25.75 5.43 -81.25
CA GLY A 237 -26.74 5.73 -80.24
C GLY A 237 -26.27 5.12 -78.92
N GLY A 238 -26.11 5.97 -77.90
CA GLY A 238 -26.34 5.63 -76.49
C GLY A 238 -25.26 4.89 -75.70
N GLY A 239 -24.99 5.41 -74.49
CA GLY A 239 -24.53 4.58 -73.36
C GLY A 239 -23.51 5.23 -72.42
N ASN A 240 -23.98 6.00 -71.44
CA ASN A 240 -23.21 6.38 -70.24
C ASN A 240 -22.96 5.17 -69.33
N PRO A 241 -21.85 5.12 -68.56
CA PRO A 241 -21.57 4.05 -67.60
C PRO A 241 -22.18 4.34 -66.20
N PRO A 242 -22.52 3.31 -65.41
CA PRO A 242 -22.94 3.49 -64.02
C PRO A 242 -21.74 3.55 -63.06
N SER A 243 -21.82 4.51 -62.13
CA SER A 243 -20.96 4.64 -60.95
C SER A 243 -21.27 3.54 -59.94
N GLY A 244 -20.25 2.78 -59.53
CA GLY A 244 -20.34 1.80 -58.45
C GLY A 244 -19.93 2.40 -57.10
N ASN A 245 -20.72 2.09 -56.07
CA ASN A 245 -20.35 2.19 -54.64
C ASN A 245 -19.46 1.02 -54.23
#